data_AF-A0A0E1VVN5-F1
#
_entry.id   AF-A0A0E1VVN5-F1
#
_cell.length_a   1.000
_cell.length_b   1.000
_cell.length_c   1.000
_cell.angle_alpha   90.00
_cell.angle_beta   90.00
_cell.angle_gamma   90.00
#
_symmetry.space_group_name_H-M   'P 1'
#
loop_
_entity.id
_entity.type
_entity.pdbx_description
1 polymer ?
#
loop_
_entity_poly.entity_id
_entity_poly.type
_entity_poly.pdbx_seq_one_letter_code
_entity_poly.pdbx_strand_id
1 'polypeptide(L)'
;MGFVEVERRRANVGKPNDIDGATLVSEVRSEPLVSAGGAPCDDAPLTLYGAYRQGFADYLAGRPNPYRIGSRLAGIWHEGHAEAASNDALDFAVRVRFCWGARAAANPIAFFRRRR
;
A
#
# COMPACT_ATOMS: atom_id res chain seq x y z
N MET A 1 20.87 -51.24 9.40
CA MET A 1 19.92 -51.19 8.27
C MET A 1 18.62 -51.82 8.75
N GLY A 2 17.74 -51.02 9.37
CA GLY A 2 16.53 -51.51 10.04
C GLY A 2 15.28 -51.05 9.28
N PHE A 3 14.40 -52.00 8.96
CA PHE A 3 13.10 -51.75 8.39
C PHE A 3 12.13 -51.52 9.56
N VAL A 4 11.48 -50.35 9.59
CA VAL A 4 10.45 -50.05 10.59
C VAL A 4 9.12 -50.50 10.01
N GLU A 5 8.58 -51.58 10.58
CA GLU A 5 7.25 -52.09 10.30
C GLU A 5 6.21 -51.10 10.85
N VAL A 6 5.46 -50.43 9.97
CA VAL A 6 4.43 -49.47 10.38
C VAL A 6 3.11 -50.20 10.52
N GLU A 7 2.78 -50.56 11.76
CA GLU A 7 1.48 -51.08 12.14
C GLU A 7 0.40 -50.02 11.86
N ARG A 8 -0.48 -50.28 10.89
CA ARG A 8 -1.61 -49.38 10.56
C ARG A 8 -2.64 -49.43 11.69
N ARG A 9 -2.55 -48.48 12.62
CA ARG A 9 -3.60 -48.19 13.59
C ARG A 9 -4.86 -47.73 12.84
N ARG A 10 -5.87 -48.61 12.73
CA ARG A 10 -7.23 -48.20 12.33
C ARG A 10 -7.82 -47.40 13.48
N ALA A 11 -7.74 -46.07 13.41
CA ALA A 11 -8.51 -45.21 14.29
C ALA A 11 -10.00 -45.34 13.91
N ASN A 12 -10.82 -45.70 14.89
CA ASN A 12 -12.27 -45.64 14.76
C ASN A 12 -12.67 -44.20 14.48
N VAL A 13 -13.25 -43.94 13.30
CA VAL A 13 -13.86 -42.64 12.97
C VAL A 13 -15.17 -42.56 13.74
N GLY A 14 -15.08 -42.03 14.96
CA GLY A 14 -16.22 -41.70 15.80
C GLY A 14 -16.82 -40.35 15.40
N LYS A 15 -18.11 -40.40 15.05
CA LYS A 15 -19.08 -39.29 14.85
C LYS A 15 -18.93 -38.43 13.57
N PRO A 16 -20.02 -38.21 12.81
CA PRO A 16 -20.05 -37.16 11.80
C PRO A 16 -19.96 -35.80 12.51
N ASN A 17 -18.91 -35.04 12.21
CA ASN A 17 -18.91 -33.60 12.47
C ASN A 17 -19.91 -32.97 11.49
N ASP A 18 -21.18 -32.91 11.88
CA ASP A 18 -22.15 -32.08 11.18
C ASP A 18 -21.71 -30.63 11.34
N ILE A 19 -21.21 -30.07 10.24
CA ILE A 19 -20.89 -28.65 10.15
C ILE A 19 -22.23 -27.93 10.06
N ASP A 20 -22.67 -27.32 11.14
CA ASP A 20 -23.87 -26.49 11.14
C ASP A 20 -23.60 -25.20 10.36
N GLY A 21 -24.06 -25.17 9.12
CA GLY A 21 -23.97 -24.02 8.24
C GLY A 21 -24.66 -22.77 8.79
N ALA A 22 -25.67 -22.91 9.64
CA ALA A 22 -26.35 -21.76 10.26
C ALA A 22 -25.45 -21.08 11.30
N THR A 23 -24.71 -21.86 12.09
CA THR A 23 -23.73 -21.34 13.06
C THR A 23 -22.60 -20.61 12.35
N LEU A 24 -22.05 -21.17 11.25
CA LEU A 24 -21.02 -20.50 10.44
C LEU A 24 -21.50 -19.17 9.82
N VAL A 25 -22.74 -19.14 9.30
CA VAL A 25 -23.33 -17.91 8.76
C VAL A 25 -23.56 -16.87 9.87
N SER A 26 -23.86 -17.31 11.09
CA SER A 26 -24.01 -16.41 12.24
C SER A 26 -22.68 -15.81 12.67
N GLU A 27 -21.59 -16.60 12.71
CA GLU A 27 -20.24 -16.12 13.05
C GLU A 27 -19.71 -15.12 12.01
N VAL A 28 -19.92 -15.39 10.72
CA VAL A 28 -19.54 -14.44 9.64
C VAL A 28 -20.33 -13.13 9.72
N ARG A 29 -21.57 -13.16 10.24
CA ARG A 29 -22.40 -11.95 10.41
C ARG A 29 -22.06 -11.16 11.68
N SER A 30 -21.47 -11.79 12.69
CA SER A 30 -21.10 -11.14 13.95
C SER A 30 -19.68 -10.57 13.96
N GLU A 31 -18.83 -10.91 12.97
CA GLU A 31 -17.63 -10.13 12.70
C GLU A 31 -18.04 -8.73 12.21
N PRO A 32 -17.74 -7.66 12.96
CA PRO A 32 -17.90 -6.32 12.44
C PRO A 32 -16.93 -6.22 11.28
N LEU A 33 -17.44 -6.11 10.06
CA LEU A 33 -16.69 -5.53 8.96
C LEU A 33 -16.34 -4.12 9.43
N VAL A 34 -15.15 -3.97 10.01
CA VAL A 34 -14.50 -2.68 10.12
C VAL A 34 -14.34 -2.26 8.67
N SER A 35 -15.32 -1.52 8.17
CA SER A 35 -15.18 -0.70 6.99
C SER A 35 -14.02 0.23 7.33
N ALA A 36 -12.82 -0.17 6.91
CA ALA A 36 -11.65 0.68 6.96
C ALA A 36 -12.04 1.92 6.17
N GLY A 37 -12.40 2.97 6.91
CA GLY A 37 -13.17 4.10 6.42
C GLY A 37 -12.46 4.77 5.25
N GLY A 38 -12.97 4.54 4.05
CA GLY A 38 -12.99 5.54 3.01
C GLY A 38 -14.41 6.10 2.99
N ALA A 39 -14.58 7.40 3.22
CA ALA A 39 -15.83 8.06 2.88
C ALA A 39 -16.21 7.64 1.44
N PRO A 40 -17.50 7.37 1.14
CA PRO A 40 -17.91 7.20 -0.24
C PRO A 40 -17.52 8.49 -0.96
N CYS A 41 -16.46 8.42 -1.76
CA CYS A 41 -16.13 9.48 -2.68
C CYS A 41 -17.10 9.24 -3.84
N ASP A 42 -18.31 9.80 -3.71
CA ASP A 42 -19.41 9.62 -4.64
C ASP A 42 -19.03 10.03 -6.08
N ASP A 43 -17.93 10.77 -6.24
CA ASP A 43 -17.38 11.25 -7.51
C ASP A 43 -16.07 10.56 -7.97
N ALA A 44 -15.60 9.52 -7.28
CA ALA A 44 -14.34 8.88 -7.66
C ALA A 44 -14.46 8.21 -9.05
N PRO A 45 -13.63 8.60 -10.03
CA PRO A 45 -13.79 8.12 -11.39
C PRO A 45 -13.55 6.61 -11.48
N LEU A 46 -14.48 5.88 -12.12
CA LEU A 46 -14.41 4.42 -12.29
C LEU A 46 -13.64 3.98 -13.55
N THR A 47 -12.82 4.86 -14.11
CA THR A 47 -11.95 4.57 -15.24
C THR A 47 -10.51 4.42 -14.76
N LEU A 48 -9.70 3.59 -15.42
CA LEU A 48 -8.30 3.38 -15.04
C LEU A 48 -7.50 4.69 -15.10
N TYR A 49 -7.62 5.43 -16.21
CA TYR A 49 -6.95 6.72 -16.34
C TYR A 49 -7.46 7.76 -15.32
N GLY A 50 -8.76 7.74 -15.02
CA GLY A 50 -9.34 8.57 -13.98
C GLY A 50 -8.76 8.26 -12.60
N ALA A 51 -8.63 6.98 -12.23
CA ALA A 51 -8.03 6.58 -10.96
C ALA A 51 -6.58 7.02 -10.82
N TYR A 52 -5.80 6.93 -11.90
CA TYR A 52 -4.42 7.43 -11.94
C TYR A 52 -4.37 8.95 -11.71
N ARG A 53 -5.18 9.72 -12.45
CA ARG A 53 -5.27 11.19 -12.32
C ARG A 53 -5.71 11.60 -10.91
N GLN A 54 -6.67 10.86 -10.35
CA GLN A 54 -7.18 11.08 -9.01
C GLN A 54 -6.08 10.85 -7.96
N GLY A 55 -5.31 9.75 -8.09
CA GLY A 55 -4.17 9.46 -7.21
C GLY A 55 -3.10 10.54 -7.22
N PHE A 56 -2.78 11.07 -8.40
CA PHE A 56 -1.85 12.19 -8.53
C PHE A 56 -2.37 13.46 -7.82
N ALA A 57 -3.65 13.80 -8.02
CA ALA A 57 -4.26 14.98 -7.41
C ALA A 57 -4.42 14.83 -5.88
N ASP A 58 -4.72 13.62 -5.41
CA ASP A 58 -4.91 13.33 -4.00
C ASP A 58 -3.60 13.39 -3.21
N TYR A 59 -2.46 13.01 -3.81
CA TYR A 59 -1.14 13.22 -3.19
C TYR A 59 -0.90 14.69 -2.86
N LEU A 60 -1.12 15.58 -3.83
CA LEU A 60 -0.94 17.01 -3.66
C LEU A 60 -1.91 17.61 -2.62
N ALA A 61 -3.08 16.98 -2.47
CA ALA A 61 -4.10 17.39 -1.51
C ALA A 61 -4.03 16.65 -0.16
N GLY A 62 -3.12 15.70 0.02
CA GLY A 62 -3.02 14.85 1.22
C GLY A 62 -4.26 13.98 1.48
N ARG A 63 -5.00 13.60 0.43
CA ARG A 63 -6.23 12.81 0.55
C ARG A 63 -5.96 11.30 0.48
N PRO A 64 -6.70 10.47 1.23
CA PRO A 64 -6.55 9.02 1.21
C PRO A 64 -7.20 8.38 -0.02
N ASN A 65 -6.87 7.11 -0.27
CA ASN A 65 -7.42 6.31 -1.37
C ASN A 65 -8.95 6.15 -1.24
N PRO A 66 -9.75 6.57 -2.24
CA PRO A 66 -11.20 6.41 -2.22
C PRO A 66 -11.69 5.03 -2.68
N TYR A 67 -10.84 4.22 -3.30
CA TYR A 67 -11.22 2.91 -3.84
C TYR A 67 -11.07 1.79 -2.83
N ARG A 68 -11.82 0.70 -3.03
CA ARG A 68 -11.69 -0.52 -2.22
C ARG A 68 -10.26 -1.07 -2.29
N ILE A 69 -9.65 -1.30 -1.13
CA ILE A 69 -8.32 -1.90 -1.00
C ILE A 69 -8.26 -3.23 -1.78
N GLY A 70 -7.19 -3.42 -2.55
CA GLY A 70 -6.97 -4.60 -3.40
C GLY A 70 -7.72 -4.58 -4.74
N SER A 71 -8.56 -3.57 -5.00
CA SER A 71 -9.16 -3.40 -6.33
C SER A 71 -8.14 -2.94 -7.37
N ARG A 72 -8.44 -3.20 -8.65
CA ARG A 72 -7.65 -2.69 -9.77
C ARG A 72 -7.52 -1.16 -9.72
N LEU A 73 -8.62 -0.45 -9.43
CA LEU A 73 -8.64 1.01 -9.34
C LEU A 73 -7.77 1.52 -8.19
N ALA A 74 -7.79 0.86 -7.02
CA ALA A 74 -6.88 1.19 -5.92
C ALA A 74 -5.41 1.04 -6.33
N GLY A 75 -5.05 -0.03 -7.06
CA GLY A 75 -3.69 -0.20 -7.59
C GLY A 75 -3.26 0.96 -8.50
N ILE A 76 -4.11 1.33 -9.45
CA ILE A 76 -3.83 2.45 -10.38
C ILE A 76 -3.80 3.81 -9.68
N TRP A 77 -4.64 4.02 -8.67
CA TRP A 77 -4.57 5.21 -7.82
C TRP A 77 -3.22 5.30 -7.11
N HIS A 78 -2.72 4.20 -6.55
CA HIS A 78 -1.40 4.16 -5.90
C HIS A 78 -0.26 4.46 -6.89
N GLU A 79 -0.36 4.03 -8.14
CA GLU A 79 0.62 4.37 -9.19
C GLU A 79 0.71 5.89 -9.40
N GLY A 80 -0.43 6.56 -9.62
CA GLY A 80 -0.46 8.02 -9.79
C GLY A 80 0.01 8.78 -8.54
N HIS A 81 -0.33 8.28 -7.37
CA HIS A 81 0.08 8.86 -6.09
C HIS A 81 1.59 8.70 -5.84
N ALA A 82 2.17 7.57 -6.23
CA ALA A 82 3.62 7.32 -6.14
C ALA A 82 4.42 8.14 -7.15
N GLU A 83 3.88 8.36 -8.36
CA GLU A 83 4.49 9.25 -9.34
C GLU A 83 4.52 10.69 -8.86
N ALA A 84 3.42 11.19 -8.29
CA ALA A 84 3.37 12.53 -7.72
C ALA A 84 4.41 12.71 -6.60
N ALA A 85 4.57 11.71 -5.73
CA ALA A 85 5.60 11.70 -4.69
C ALA A 85 7.03 11.71 -5.26
N SER A 86 7.25 10.98 -6.36
CA SER A 86 8.55 10.94 -7.02
C SER A 86 8.90 12.29 -7.65
N ASN A 87 7.91 12.96 -8.24
CA ASN A 87 8.08 14.29 -8.84
C ASN A 87 8.39 15.35 -7.77
N ASP A 88 7.72 15.32 -6.62
CA ASP A 88 7.99 16.23 -5.49
C ASP A 88 9.41 16.02 -4.92
N ALA A 89 9.83 14.76 -4.78
CA ALA A 89 11.20 14.44 -4.36
C ALA A 89 12.25 14.94 -5.36
N LEU A 90 11.98 14.84 -6.66
CA LEU A 90 12.87 15.38 -7.70
C LEU A 90 12.93 16.91 -7.66
N ASP A 91 11.80 17.60 -7.51
CA ASP A 91 11.78 19.06 -7.37
C ASP A 91 12.58 19.51 -6.15
N PHE A 92 12.39 18.83 -5.02
CA PHE A 92 13.18 19.08 -3.82
C PHE A 92 14.68 18.89 -4.06
N ALA A 93 15.09 17.79 -4.70
CA ALA A 93 16.50 17.53 -5.01
C ALA A 93 17.10 18.59 -5.93
N VAL A 94 16.35 19.04 -6.95
CA VAL A 94 16.76 20.13 -7.84
C VAL A 94 16.93 21.43 -7.05
N ARG A 95 15.96 21.80 -6.22
CA ARG A 95 16.04 23.00 -5.37
C ARG A 95 17.24 22.95 -4.43
N VAL A 96 17.50 21.82 -3.77
CA VAL A 96 18.67 21.64 -2.90
C VAL A 96 19.98 21.80 -3.68
N ARG A 97 20.08 21.21 -4.88
CA ARG A 97 21.26 21.34 -5.73
C ARG A 97 21.52 22.80 -6.13
N PHE A 98 20.47 23.55 -6.46
CA PHE A 98 20.60 24.99 -6.74
C PHE A 98 21.03 25.78 -5.51
N CYS A 99 20.45 25.53 -4.34
CA CYS A 99 20.85 26.19 -3.09
C CYS A 99 22.32 25.88 -2.73
N TRP A 100 22.78 24.65 -2.93
CA TRP A 100 24.17 24.27 -2.69
C TRP A 100 25.13 24.87 -3.71
N GLY A 101 24.75 24.89 -4.99
CA GLY A 101 25.50 25.56 -6.06
C GLY A 101 25.62 27.07 -5.83
N ALA A 102 24.53 27.72 -5.40
CA ALA A 102 24.53 29.14 -5.03
C ALA A 102 25.44 29.41 -3.83
N ARG A 103 25.45 28.52 -2.82
CA ARG A 103 26.35 28.64 -1.66
C ARG A 103 27.82 28.47 -2.03
N ALA A 104 28.14 27.61 -2.99
CA ALA A 104 29.51 27.45 -3.52
C ALA A 104 29.94 28.68 -4.35
N ALA A 105 29.04 29.27 -5.13
CA ALA A 105 29.29 30.49 -5.90
C ALA A 105 29.42 31.74 -5.01
N ALA A 106 28.69 31.82 -3.90
CA ALA A 106 28.71 32.97 -3.00
C ALA A 106 29.99 33.09 -2.13
N ASN A 107 30.78 32.02 -1.96
CA ASN A 107 32.04 32.10 -1.21
C ASN A 107 33.10 31.09 -1.73
N PRO A 108 33.75 31.39 -2.88
CA PRO A 108 34.71 30.48 -3.50
C PRO A 108 35.98 30.26 -2.65
N ILE A 109 36.33 31.19 -1.75
CA ILE A 109 37.54 31.13 -0.91
C ILE A 109 37.39 30.12 0.24
N ALA A 110 36.18 29.92 0.76
CA ALA A 110 35.93 28.98 1.86
C ALA A 110 36.07 27.50 1.42
N PHE A 111 35.81 27.19 0.14
CA PHE A 111 35.86 25.82 -0.37
C PHE A 111 37.30 25.28 -0.46
N PHE A 112 38.27 26.13 -0.80
CA PHE A 112 39.68 25.73 -0.91
C PHE A 112 40.39 25.53 0.44
N ARG A 113 39.85 26.06 1.54
CA ARG A 113 40.47 25.94 2.88
C ARG A 113 40.22 24.60 3.59
N ARG A 114 39.31 23.75 3.11
CA ARG A 114 39.00 22.44 3.75
C ARG A 114 39.75 21.24 3.17
N ARG A 115 40.58 21.43 2.13
CA ARG A 115 41.37 20.36 1.50
C ARG A 115 42.88 20.47 1.77
N ARG A 116 43.27 21.05 2.91
CA ARG A 116 44.67 21.06 3.35
C ARG A 116 44.79 20.39 4.70
#